data_AF-A0A285VGQ1-F1
#
_entry.id   AF-A0A285VGQ1-F1
#
_cell.length_a   1.000
_cell.length_b   1.000
_cell.length_c   1.000
_cell.angle_alpha   90.00
_cell.angle_beta   90.00
_cell.angle_gamma   90.00
#
_symmetry.space_group_name_H-M   'P 1'
#
loop_
_entity.id
_entity.type
_entity.pdbx_description
1 polymer ?
#
loop_
_entity_poly.entity_id
_entity_poly.type
_entity_poly.pdbx_seq_one_letter_code
_entity_poly.pdbx_strand_id
1 'polypeptide(L)'
;MKLQYRILEAFGLPKERPLDTQILGIPVELKATVGKNWSIPREGQCEICLLNQVDARGDRFRVFLMRTHRRWLNEGKNQDSKRTIRADARDTYAVAVLDWTPLPRNPLKDLTSQQLDVVFQPRAGIKRRVTALFGFLPEVVIPRVAIETVAAMAKDPLRRARQAKTDIYREHGLVVLMGTWNPEREIAAKHGFDLSDESWVALKRETLGEDFAAALRTMMRTGTSGAINP
;
A
#
# COMPACT_ATOMS: atom_id res chain seq x y z
N MET A 1 7.25 -2.32 -5.89
CA MET A 1 8.21 -2.97 -4.97
C MET A 1 7.65 -4.32 -4.53
N LYS A 2 8.45 -5.39 -4.45
CA LYS A 2 7.98 -6.71 -4.01
C LYS A 2 7.82 -6.76 -2.48
N LEU A 3 6.79 -7.43 -1.96
CA LEU A 3 6.50 -7.55 -0.50
C LEU A 3 7.71 -8.02 0.32
N GLN A 4 8.51 -8.94 -0.24
CA GLN A 4 9.75 -9.40 0.35
C GLN A 4 10.64 -8.25 0.85
N TYR A 5 10.93 -7.24 0.01
CA TYR A 5 11.82 -6.14 0.40
C TYR A 5 11.23 -5.28 1.51
N ARG A 6 9.90 -5.12 1.54
CA ARG A 6 9.20 -4.40 2.61
C ARG A 6 9.33 -5.13 3.94
N ILE A 7 9.25 -6.46 3.94
CA ILE A 7 9.47 -7.26 5.16
C ILE A 7 10.91 -7.09 5.64
N LEU A 8 11.90 -7.18 4.75
CA LEU A 8 13.31 -7.01 5.12
C LEU A 8 13.55 -5.62 5.72
N GLU A 9 13.06 -4.57 5.06
CA GLU A 9 13.17 -3.18 5.52
C GLU A 9 12.51 -2.97 6.89
N ALA A 10 11.25 -3.42 7.04
CA ALA A 10 10.47 -3.20 8.26
C ALA A 10 11.07 -3.88 9.51
N PHE A 11 11.75 -5.01 9.33
CA PHE A 11 12.34 -5.78 10.43
C PHE A 11 13.88 -5.66 10.49
N GLY A 12 14.51 -4.84 9.65
CA GLY A 12 15.96 -4.71 9.60
C GLY A 12 16.68 -6.02 9.26
N LEU A 13 16.05 -6.90 8.48
CA LEU A 13 16.59 -8.22 8.16
C LEU A 13 17.56 -8.15 6.97
N PRO A 14 18.72 -8.84 7.04
CA PRO A 14 19.69 -8.83 5.96
C PRO A 14 19.19 -9.61 4.75
N LYS A 15 19.49 -9.15 3.52
CA LYS A 15 19.27 -9.96 2.31
C LYS A 15 20.45 -10.91 2.13
N GLU A 16 20.22 -12.21 2.25
CA GLU A 16 21.29 -13.22 2.19
C GLU A 16 20.98 -14.33 1.22
N ARG A 17 21.92 -14.64 0.33
CA ARG A 17 21.80 -15.78 -0.60
C ARG A 17 22.25 -17.08 0.12
N PRO A 18 21.69 -18.25 -0.24
CA PRO A 18 20.81 -18.51 -1.38
C PRO A 18 19.33 -18.15 -1.17
N LEU A 19 18.89 -17.97 0.09
CA LEU A 19 17.49 -17.66 0.41
C LEU A 19 17.21 -16.16 0.40
N ASP A 20 16.21 -15.75 1.18
CA ASP A 20 15.86 -14.35 1.33
C ASP A 20 16.55 -13.68 2.49
N THR A 21 16.65 -14.35 3.64
CA THR A 21 17.21 -13.75 4.84
C THR A 21 17.56 -14.80 5.88
N GLN A 22 17.99 -14.35 7.05
CA GLN A 22 18.07 -15.14 8.26
C GLN A 22 17.22 -14.51 9.36
N ILE A 23 16.53 -15.35 10.13
CA ILE A 23 15.80 -14.96 11.34
C ILE A 23 16.38 -15.78 12.48
N LEU A 24 16.93 -15.11 13.49
CA LEU A 24 17.64 -15.76 14.61
C LEU A 24 18.74 -16.73 14.14
N GLY A 25 19.48 -16.37 13.10
CA GLY A 25 20.54 -17.20 12.50
C GLY A 25 20.04 -18.39 11.67
N ILE A 26 18.72 -18.54 11.50
CA ILE A 26 18.12 -19.60 10.68
C ILE A 26 17.84 -19.04 9.28
N PRO A 27 18.35 -19.65 8.19
CA PRO A 27 18.00 -19.27 6.83
C PRO A 27 16.50 -19.41 6.57
N VAL A 28 15.87 -18.35 6.04
CA VAL A 28 14.44 -18.27 5.75
C VAL A 28 14.19 -17.72 4.34
N GLU A 29 13.33 -18.41 3.61
CA GLU A 29 12.79 -17.95 2.33
C GLU A 29 11.46 -17.21 2.53
N LEU A 30 11.28 -16.04 1.91
CA LEU A 30 10.06 -15.27 2.01
C LEU A 30 9.18 -15.52 0.78
N LYS A 31 7.96 -16.00 1.00
CA LYS A 31 6.97 -16.15 -0.08
C LYS A 31 5.68 -15.43 0.21
N ALA A 32 5.08 -14.94 -0.85
CA ALA A 32 3.81 -14.23 -0.83
C ALA A 32 2.90 -14.79 -1.92
N THR A 33 1.60 -14.86 -1.63
CA THR A 33 0.57 -15.15 -2.62
C THR A 33 -0.66 -14.30 -2.36
N VAL A 34 -1.30 -13.82 -3.42
CA VAL A 34 -2.66 -13.25 -3.37
C VAL A 34 -3.74 -14.30 -3.61
N GLY A 35 -3.32 -15.56 -3.82
CA GLY A 35 -4.20 -16.70 -4.06
C GLY A 35 -4.24 -17.64 -2.85
N LYS A 36 -4.28 -18.94 -3.13
CA LYS A 36 -4.36 -19.99 -2.09
C LYS A 36 -3.08 -20.81 -1.91
N ASN A 37 -2.07 -20.57 -2.75
CA ASN A 37 -0.87 -21.40 -2.80
C ASN A 37 0.37 -20.58 -3.18
N TRP A 38 1.53 -21.04 -2.76
CA TRP A 38 2.83 -20.40 -2.96
C TRP A 38 3.65 -21.17 -3.97
N SER A 39 4.37 -20.46 -4.84
CA SER A 39 5.36 -21.05 -5.73
C SER A 39 6.73 -21.02 -5.06
N ILE A 40 7.21 -22.18 -4.66
CA ILE A 40 8.50 -22.39 -3.98
C ILE A 40 9.58 -22.61 -5.03
N PRO A 41 10.61 -21.73 -5.13
CA PRO A 41 11.71 -21.88 -6.06
C PRO A 41 12.67 -22.96 -5.60
N ARG A 42 13.60 -23.36 -6.47
CA ARG A 42 14.48 -24.51 -6.24
C ARG A 42 15.28 -24.37 -4.94
N GLU A 43 15.81 -23.18 -4.70
CA GLU A 43 16.56 -22.79 -3.50
C GLU A 43 15.70 -22.88 -2.23
N GLY A 44 14.41 -22.57 -2.30
CA GLY A 44 13.48 -22.66 -1.17
C GLY A 44 12.89 -24.05 -0.93
N GLN A 45 13.28 -25.08 -1.69
CA GLN A 45 12.79 -26.45 -1.47
C GLN A 45 13.60 -27.13 -0.38
N CYS A 46 12.91 -27.78 0.56
CA CYS A 46 13.46 -28.36 1.80
C CYS A 46 13.91 -27.34 2.87
N GLU A 47 13.69 -26.05 2.64
CA GLU A 47 14.08 -24.97 3.56
C GLU A 47 12.90 -24.45 4.40
N ILE A 48 13.20 -23.61 5.40
CA ILE A 48 12.17 -22.90 6.16
C ILE A 48 11.65 -21.73 5.33
N CYS A 49 10.33 -21.67 5.16
CA CYS A 49 9.66 -20.59 4.45
C CYS A 49 8.71 -19.83 5.38
N LEU A 50 8.74 -18.50 5.30
CA LEU A 50 7.69 -17.62 5.81
C LEU A 50 6.69 -17.33 4.68
N LEU A 51 5.50 -17.88 4.82
CA LEU A 51 4.47 -17.98 3.79
C LEU A 51 3.35 -16.96 4.06
N ASN A 52 3.40 -15.84 3.37
CA ASN A 52 2.44 -14.75 3.47
C ASN A 52 1.28 -14.99 2.49
N GLN A 53 0.05 -15.05 2.99
CA GLN A 53 -1.15 -15.13 2.16
C GLN A 53 -1.95 -13.84 2.30
N VAL A 54 -2.28 -13.23 1.17
CA VAL A 54 -3.12 -12.03 1.10
C VAL A 54 -4.44 -12.39 0.44
N ASP A 55 -5.54 -12.17 1.15
CA ASP A 55 -6.89 -12.14 0.58
C ASP A 55 -7.24 -10.69 0.29
N ALA A 56 -6.85 -10.25 -0.91
CA ALA A 56 -7.07 -8.87 -1.33
C ALA A 56 -8.55 -8.52 -1.48
N ARG A 57 -9.46 -9.50 -1.60
CA ARG A 57 -10.91 -9.23 -1.68
C ARG A 57 -11.50 -9.04 -0.30
N GLY A 58 -11.13 -9.90 0.65
CA GLY A 58 -11.57 -9.84 2.04
C GLY A 58 -10.79 -8.89 2.94
N ASP A 59 -9.89 -8.06 2.40
CA ASP A 59 -9.05 -7.11 3.15
C ASP A 59 -8.39 -7.75 4.37
N ARG A 60 -7.73 -8.88 4.16
CA ARG A 60 -7.06 -9.62 5.24
C ARG A 60 -5.84 -10.37 4.72
N PHE A 61 -4.96 -10.70 5.64
CA PHE A 61 -3.77 -11.51 5.36
C PHE A 61 -3.53 -12.48 6.50
N ARG A 62 -2.71 -13.50 6.26
CA ARG A 62 -2.24 -14.43 7.28
C ARG A 62 -0.85 -14.93 6.92
N VAL A 63 -0.15 -15.49 7.90
CA VAL A 63 1.24 -15.90 7.74
C VAL A 63 1.45 -17.27 8.34
N PHE A 64 2.13 -18.14 7.60
CA PHE A 64 2.56 -19.44 8.08
C PHE A 64 4.08 -19.54 8.10
N LEU A 65 4.60 -20.37 9.00
CA LEU A 65 5.95 -20.88 8.98
C LEU A 65 5.90 -22.36 8.63
N MET A 66 6.64 -22.79 7.62
CA MET A 66 6.64 -24.19 7.19
C MET A 66 7.99 -24.56 6.60
N ARG A 67 8.50 -25.76 6.93
CA ARG A 67 9.55 -26.38 6.11
C ARG A 67 8.93 -26.88 4.81
N THR A 68 9.37 -26.40 3.67
CA THR A 68 8.81 -26.76 2.35
C THR A 68 9.51 -28.00 1.77
N HIS A 69 9.50 -29.10 2.52
CA HIS A 69 10.14 -30.35 2.09
C HIS A 69 9.55 -30.88 0.77
N ARG A 70 10.39 -31.38 -0.15
CA ARG A 70 9.95 -31.80 -1.50
C ARG A 70 8.78 -32.79 -1.53
N ARG A 71 8.67 -33.66 -0.51
CA ARG A 71 7.55 -34.62 -0.35
C ARG A 71 6.18 -33.95 -0.07
N TRP A 72 6.21 -32.72 0.43
CA TRP A 72 5.05 -31.90 0.76
C TRP A 72 4.72 -30.88 -0.34
N LEU A 73 5.51 -30.87 -1.42
CA LEU A 73 5.28 -30.05 -2.58
C LEU A 73 4.66 -30.90 -3.69
N ASN A 74 3.77 -30.29 -4.47
CA ASN A 74 3.26 -30.91 -5.69
C ASN A 74 4.41 -31.08 -6.69
N GLU A 75 4.32 -32.09 -7.54
CA GLU A 75 5.23 -32.23 -8.67
C GLU A 75 5.08 -31.00 -9.58
N GLY A 76 6.20 -30.36 -9.89
CA GLY A 76 6.21 -29.18 -10.74
C GLY A 76 6.09 -29.58 -12.21
N LYS A 77 5.20 -28.92 -12.96
CA LYS A 77 5.15 -28.97 -14.43
C LYS A 77 5.94 -27.84 -15.09
N ASN A 78 6.58 -26.96 -14.30
CA ASN A 78 7.23 -25.75 -14.80
C ASN A 78 8.67 -26.00 -15.22
N GLN A 79 9.10 -25.39 -16.33
CA GLN A 79 10.50 -25.37 -16.78
C GLN A 79 11.46 -24.78 -15.72
N ASP A 80 10.98 -23.90 -14.85
CA ASP A 80 11.79 -23.25 -13.79
C ASP A 80 11.92 -24.09 -12.51
N SER A 81 11.41 -25.33 -12.49
CA SER A 81 11.44 -26.25 -11.35
C SER A 81 10.76 -25.71 -10.08
N LYS A 82 9.95 -24.65 -10.17
CA LYS A 82 9.12 -24.19 -9.05
C LYS A 82 8.04 -25.21 -8.75
N ARG A 83 7.73 -25.37 -7.46
CA ARG A 83 6.70 -26.29 -6.98
C ARG A 83 5.72 -25.56 -6.07
N THR A 84 4.48 -26.01 -6.04
CA THR A 84 3.46 -25.48 -5.12
C THR A 84 3.32 -26.39 -3.91
N ILE A 85 2.79 -25.86 -2.81
CA ILE A 85 2.62 -26.63 -1.57
C ILE A 85 1.36 -27.51 -1.70
N ARG A 86 1.42 -28.76 -1.27
CA ARG A 86 0.24 -29.63 -1.16
C ARG A 86 -0.66 -29.13 -0.02
N ALA A 87 -1.97 -29.07 -0.27
CA ALA A 87 -2.92 -28.51 0.71
C ALA A 87 -2.95 -29.31 2.02
N ASP A 88 -2.98 -30.65 1.94
CA ASP A 88 -2.94 -31.55 3.09
C ASP A 88 -1.66 -31.36 3.93
N ALA A 89 -0.53 -31.18 3.26
CA ALA A 89 0.74 -30.96 3.95
C ALA A 89 0.82 -29.58 4.61
N ARG A 90 0.27 -28.53 3.98
CA ARG A 90 0.12 -27.21 4.62
C ARG A 90 -0.71 -27.37 5.90
N ASP A 91 -1.88 -27.98 5.81
CA ASP A 91 -2.82 -28.08 6.93
C ASP A 91 -2.27 -28.93 8.08
N THR A 92 -1.37 -29.87 7.79
CA THR A 92 -0.76 -30.76 8.79
C THR A 92 0.52 -30.18 9.41
N TYR A 93 1.39 -29.54 8.61
CA TYR A 93 2.76 -29.22 9.01
C TYR A 93 3.09 -27.73 9.07
N ALA A 94 2.22 -26.86 8.56
CA ALA A 94 2.45 -25.42 8.65
C ALA A 94 2.02 -24.90 10.04
N VAL A 95 2.86 -24.06 10.63
CA VAL A 95 2.54 -23.35 11.87
C VAL A 95 1.97 -21.98 11.51
N ALA A 96 0.76 -21.67 11.99
CA ALA A 96 0.21 -20.33 11.85
C ALA A 96 1.02 -19.35 12.73
N VAL A 97 1.66 -18.37 12.09
CA VAL A 97 2.34 -17.26 12.78
C VAL A 97 1.35 -16.14 13.05
N LEU A 98 0.53 -15.84 12.03
CA LEU A 98 -0.61 -14.93 12.13
C LEU A 98 -1.78 -15.61 11.46
N ASP A 99 -2.92 -15.65 12.14
CA ASP A 99 -4.18 -16.01 11.50
C ASP A 99 -4.70 -14.82 10.67
N TRP A 100 -5.86 -14.99 10.03
CA TRP A 100 -6.53 -13.95 9.25
C TRP A 100 -6.66 -12.65 10.03
N THR A 101 -5.78 -11.71 9.67
CA THR A 101 -5.64 -10.39 10.26
C THR A 101 -6.11 -9.37 9.24
N PRO A 102 -6.94 -8.38 9.62
CA PRO A 102 -7.39 -7.33 8.71
C PRO A 102 -6.21 -6.55 8.11
N LEU A 103 -6.34 -6.19 6.84
CA LEU A 103 -5.48 -5.22 6.18
C LEU A 103 -6.06 -3.82 6.37
N PRO A 104 -5.22 -2.76 6.35
CA PRO A 104 -5.70 -1.40 6.28
C PRO A 104 -6.65 -1.23 5.09
N ARG A 105 -7.75 -0.52 5.32
CA ARG A 105 -8.73 -0.17 4.29
C ARG A 105 -8.03 0.49 3.11
N ASN A 106 -8.36 0.06 1.89
CA ASN A 106 -7.89 0.70 0.66
C ASN A 106 -9.01 1.57 0.06
N PRO A 107 -8.94 2.91 0.16
CA PRO A 107 -9.98 3.80 -0.37
C PRO A 107 -10.25 3.66 -1.87
N LEU A 108 -9.29 3.15 -2.65
CA LEU A 108 -9.49 2.92 -4.08
C LEU A 108 -10.60 1.90 -4.37
N LYS A 109 -10.94 1.05 -3.40
CA LYS A 109 -12.05 0.09 -3.52
C LYS A 109 -13.43 0.73 -3.38
N ASP A 110 -13.51 1.95 -2.89
CA ASP A 110 -14.77 2.69 -2.78
C ASP A 110 -15.19 3.31 -4.12
N LEU A 111 -14.25 3.40 -5.07
CA LEU A 111 -14.51 3.91 -6.40
C LEU A 111 -15.33 2.88 -7.19
N THR A 112 -16.37 3.37 -7.85
CA THR A 112 -17.08 2.60 -8.89
C THR A 112 -16.16 2.29 -10.06
N SER A 113 -16.51 1.30 -10.88
CA SER A 113 -15.75 0.96 -12.09
C SER A 113 -15.55 2.17 -13.02
N GLN A 114 -16.58 3.01 -13.19
CA GLN A 114 -16.50 4.21 -14.01
C GLN A 114 -15.52 5.25 -13.44
N GLN A 115 -15.49 5.40 -12.11
CA GLN A 115 -14.55 6.30 -11.45
C GLN A 115 -13.12 5.76 -11.51
N LEU A 116 -12.93 4.44 -11.38
CA LEU A 116 -11.63 3.78 -11.56
C LEU A 116 -11.08 4.02 -12.97
N ASP A 117 -11.92 3.95 -14.00
CA ASP A 117 -11.51 4.21 -15.39
C ASP A 117 -10.95 5.63 -15.57
N VAL A 118 -11.54 6.62 -14.89
CA VAL A 118 -11.06 8.01 -14.91
C VAL A 118 -9.77 8.16 -14.09
N VAL A 119 -9.74 7.61 -12.87
CA VAL A 119 -8.59 7.70 -11.95
C VAL A 119 -7.35 6.97 -12.50
N PHE A 120 -7.54 5.89 -13.26
CA PHE A 120 -6.46 5.10 -13.85
C PHE A 120 -6.31 5.28 -15.36
N GLN A 121 -6.93 6.30 -15.97
CA GLN A 121 -6.86 6.54 -17.40
C GLN A 121 -5.40 6.70 -17.87
N PRO A 122 -4.84 5.78 -18.69
CA PRO A 122 -3.39 5.74 -18.95
C PRO A 122 -2.84 7.00 -19.64
N ARG A 123 -3.66 7.67 -20.46
CA ARG A 123 -3.28 8.87 -21.21
C ARG A 123 -3.56 10.18 -20.46
N ALA A 124 -4.25 10.13 -19.32
CA ALA A 124 -4.49 11.32 -18.52
C ALA A 124 -3.23 11.69 -17.73
N GLY A 125 -2.93 12.98 -17.61
CA GLY A 125 -1.84 13.46 -16.76
C GLY A 125 -2.06 13.13 -15.28
N ILE A 126 -0.98 12.97 -14.51
CA ILE A 126 -1.05 12.63 -13.08
C ILE A 126 -1.91 13.62 -12.30
N LYS A 127 -1.78 14.93 -12.58
CA LYS A 127 -2.61 15.95 -11.93
C LYS A 127 -4.10 15.64 -12.09
N ARG A 128 -4.56 15.41 -13.33
CA ARG A 128 -5.96 15.09 -13.64
C ARG A 128 -6.45 13.84 -12.91
N ARG A 129 -5.63 12.78 -12.87
CA ARG A 129 -5.97 11.52 -12.18
C ARG A 129 -6.08 11.71 -10.66
N VAL A 130 -5.17 12.47 -10.06
CA VAL A 130 -5.21 12.82 -8.63
C VAL A 130 -6.36 13.78 -8.33
N THR A 131 -6.65 14.73 -9.21
CA THR A 131 -7.82 15.61 -9.10
C THR A 131 -9.11 14.81 -9.06
N ALA A 132 -9.28 13.87 -10.00
CA ALA A 132 -10.43 12.98 -10.03
C ALA A 132 -10.54 12.11 -8.77
N LEU A 133 -9.42 11.55 -8.29
CA LEU A 133 -9.41 10.74 -7.06
C LEU A 133 -10.01 11.48 -5.87
N PHE A 134 -9.53 12.70 -5.60
CA PHE A 134 -10.03 13.49 -4.47
C PHE A 134 -11.42 14.08 -4.72
N GLY A 135 -11.78 14.32 -5.99
CA GLY A 135 -13.15 14.70 -6.36
C GLY A 135 -14.17 13.58 -6.13
N PHE A 136 -13.80 12.32 -6.34
CA PHE A 136 -14.67 11.17 -6.09
C PHE A 136 -14.70 10.71 -4.64
N LEU A 137 -13.63 10.97 -3.88
CA LEU A 137 -13.48 10.58 -2.48
C LEU A 137 -13.24 11.79 -1.56
N PRO A 138 -14.16 12.79 -1.52
CA PRO A 138 -14.06 13.86 -0.53
C PRO A 138 -14.23 13.27 0.87
N GLU A 139 -13.53 13.85 1.85
CA GLU A 139 -13.65 13.48 3.28
C GLU A 139 -13.28 12.02 3.56
N VAL A 140 -12.45 11.43 2.69
CA VAL A 140 -11.85 10.11 2.90
C VAL A 140 -10.35 10.28 3.08
N VAL A 141 -9.81 9.69 4.13
CA VAL A 141 -8.35 9.63 4.34
C VAL A 141 -7.74 8.70 3.29
N ILE A 142 -6.87 9.26 2.45
CA ILE A 142 -6.17 8.57 1.36
C ILE A 142 -4.72 8.31 1.77
N PRO A 143 -4.32 7.04 2.00
CA PRO A 143 -2.95 6.69 2.30
C PRO A 143 -2.01 7.07 1.15
N ARG A 144 -0.76 7.41 1.49
CA ARG A 144 0.27 7.77 0.49
C ARG A 144 0.44 6.73 -0.59
N VAL A 145 0.41 5.45 -0.22
CA VAL A 145 0.55 4.34 -1.16
C VAL A 145 -0.58 4.30 -2.20
N ALA A 146 -1.79 4.74 -1.85
CA ALA A 146 -2.90 4.84 -2.79
C ALA A 146 -2.66 5.99 -3.78
N ILE A 147 -2.16 7.13 -3.31
CA ILE A 147 -1.77 8.28 -4.15
C ILE A 147 -0.63 7.89 -5.10
N GLU A 148 0.39 7.18 -4.59
CA GLU A 148 1.50 6.65 -5.39
C GLU A 148 1.02 5.64 -6.45
N THR A 149 0.00 4.84 -6.12
CA THR A 149 -0.62 3.91 -7.07
C THR A 149 -1.31 4.66 -8.20
N VAL A 150 -2.08 5.71 -7.89
CA VAL A 150 -2.74 6.56 -8.92
C VAL A 150 -1.72 7.37 -9.73
N ALA A 151 -0.66 7.84 -9.08
CA ALA A 151 0.45 8.60 -9.67
C ALA A 151 1.59 7.70 -10.19
N ALA A 152 1.34 6.40 -10.37
CA ALA A 152 2.35 5.45 -10.81
C ALA A 152 3.03 5.87 -12.12
N MET A 153 4.24 5.35 -12.33
CA MET A 153 5.16 5.68 -13.44
C MET A 153 5.83 7.05 -13.36
N ALA A 154 5.55 7.86 -12.33
CA ALA A 154 6.30 9.08 -12.06
C ALA A 154 7.61 8.80 -11.32
N LYS A 155 8.65 9.60 -11.61
CA LYS A 155 9.87 9.64 -10.78
C LYS A 155 9.60 10.19 -9.37
N ASP A 156 8.72 11.20 -9.27
CA ASP A 156 8.33 11.83 -7.99
C ASP A 156 6.78 11.88 -7.86
N PRO A 157 6.10 10.75 -7.61
CA PRO A 157 4.64 10.67 -7.64
C PRO A 157 3.96 11.67 -6.69
N LEU A 158 4.41 11.74 -5.44
CA LEU A 158 3.83 12.61 -4.43
C LEU A 158 4.09 14.11 -4.69
N ARG A 159 5.26 14.46 -5.25
CA ARG A 159 5.52 15.84 -5.69
C ARG A 159 4.53 16.25 -6.78
N ARG A 160 4.26 15.37 -7.75
CA ARG A 160 3.29 15.63 -8.81
C ARG A 160 1.85 15.67 -8.31
N ALA A 161 1.50 14.81 -7.35
CA ALA A 161 0.20 14.84 -6.69
C ALA A 161 -0.05 16.16 -5.95
N ARG A 162 0.98 16.73 -5.29
CA ARG A 162 0.86 18.04 -4.61
C ARG A 162 0.48 19.16 -5.58
N GLN A 163 0.96 19.10 -6.81
CA GLN A 163 0.65 20.10 -7.82
C GLN A 163 -0.81 20.04 -8.32
N ALA A 164 -1.57 19.00 -7.95
CA ALA A 164 -2.99 18.86 -8.26
C ALA A 164 -3.89 19.59 -7.23
N LYS A 165 -3.36 19.99 -6.05
CA LYS A 165 -4.13 20.66 -5.00
C LYS A 165 -4.89 21.89 -5.51
N THR A 166 -4.25 22.69 -6.36
CA THR A 166 -4.87 23.87 -6.97
C THR A 166 -6.02 23.50 -7.90
N ASP A 167 -5.86 22.44 -8.69
CA ASP A 167 -6.87 21.97 -9.64
C ASP A 167 -8.06 21.36 -8.87
N ILE A 168 -7.80 20.59 -7.81
CA ILE A 168 -8.81 20.05 -6.88
C ILE A 168 -9.67 21.17 -6.28
N TYR A 169 -9.04 22.26 -5.82
CA TYR A 169 -9.78 23.40 -5.29
C TYR A 169 -10.61 24.11 -6.37
N ARG A 170 -10.05 24.32 -7.56
CA ARG A 170 -10.76 25.01 -8.66
C ARG A 170 -11.94 24.21 -9.22
N GLU A 171 -11.77 22.90 -9.36
CA GLU A 171 -12.76 22.02 -9.99
C GLU A 171 -13.81 21.51 -9.01
N HIS A 172 -13.44 21.30 -7.74
CA HIS A 172 -14.30 20.65 -6.75
C HIS A 172 -14.56 21.49 -5.49
N GLY A 173 -13.89 22.63 -5.31
CA GLY A 173 -14.02 23.45 -4.10
C GLY A 173 -13.42 22.80 -2.84
N LEU A 174 -12.59 21.76 -3.00
CA LEU A 174 -12.03 20.98 -1.88
C LEU A 174 -10.65 21.49 -1.46
N VAL A 175 -10.39 21.45 -0.15
CA VAL A 175 -9.09 21.78 0.45
C VAL A 175 -8.36 20.50 0.82
N VAL A 176 -7.20 20.27 0.22
CA VAL A 176 -6.37 19.07 0.44
C VAL A 176 -5.35 19.31 1.55
N LEU A 177 -5.49 18.58 2.64
CA LEU A 177 -4.57 18.56 3.78
C LEU A 177 -3.68 17.31 3.73
N MET A 178 -2.43 17.44 4.15
CA MET A 178 -1.42 16.39 4.13
C MET A 178 -0.80 16.19 5.52
N GLY A 179 -0.67 14.93 5.93
CA GLY A 179 -0.08 14.56 7.21
C GLY A 179 1.39 14.93 7.38
N THR A 180 2.13 15.12 6.28
CA THR A 180 3.55 15.54 6.31
C THR A 180 3.74 16.96 6.86
N TRP A 181 2.70 17.81 6.85
CA TRP A 181 2.79 19.20 7.33
C TRP A 181 2.03 19.35 8.64
N ASN A 182 2.74 19.64 9.75
CA ASN A 182 2.15 19.73 11.08
C ASN A 182 0.89 20.63 11.14
N PRO A 183 0.87 21.85 10.56
CA PRO A 183 -0.33 22.68 10.60
C PRO A 183 -1.53 22.07 9.85
N GLU A 184 -1.30 21.39 8.72
CA GLU A 184 -2.37 20.72 7.98
C GLU A 184 -2.89 19.49 8.75
N ARG A 185 -1.99 18.74 9.40
CA ARG A 185 -2.35 17.60 10.25
C ARG A 185 -3.15 18.01 11.48
N GLU A 186 -2.78 19.11 12.14
CA GLU A 186 -3.52 19.65 13.28
C GLU A 186 -4.93 20.09 12.90
N ILE A 187 -5.08 20.78 11.75
CA ILE A 187 -6.40 21.14 11.23
C ILE A 187 -7.21 19.87 10.93
N ALA A 188 -6.64 18.91 10.20
CA ALA A 188 -7.34 17.66 9.88
C ALA A 188 -7.81 16.92 11.14
N ALA A 189 -6.97 16.83 12.17
CA ALA A 189 -7.28 16.18 13.44
C ALA A 189 -8.45 16.87 14.17
N LYS A 190 -8.54 18.21 14.17
CA LYS A 190 -9.68 18.96 14.74
C LYS A 190 -11.01 18.59 14.08
N HIS A 191 -10.97 18.24 12.79
CA HIS A 191 -12.14 17.83 12.02
C HIS A 191 -12.34 16.30 11.96
N GLY A 192 -11.62 15.53 12.79
CA GLY A 192 -11.82 14.08 12.93
C GLY A 192 -11.07 13.22 11.91
N PHE A 193 -10.07 13.77 11.21
CA PHE A 193 -9.26 13.04 10.23
C PHE A 193 -7.84 12.83 10.74
N ASP A 194 -7.47 11.57 10.98
CA ASP A 194 -6.10 11.19 11.38
C ASP A 194 -5.19 11.09 10.15
N LEU A 195 -4.17 11.97 10.09
CA LEU A 195 -3.13 11.97 9.07
C LEU A 195 -1.73 11.68 9.65
N SER A 196 -1.66 10.99 10.79
CA SER A 196 -0.39 10.67 11.47
C SER A 196 0.53 9.77 10.65
N ASP A 197 -0.03 8.95 9.76
CA ASP A 197 0.68 8.09 8.80
C ASP A 197 1.07 8.82 7.50
N GLU A 198 1.08 10.15 7.53
CA GLU A 198 1.34 11.03 6.40
C GLU A 198 0.31 10.93 5.24
N SER A 199 -0.87 10.35 5.49
CA SER A 199 -2.00 10.32 4.56
C SER A 199 -2.58 11.72 4.28
N TRP A 200 -3.45 11.80 3.27
CA TRP A 200 -4.04 13.05 2.80
C TRP A 200 -5.56 12.99 2.84
N VAL A 201 -6.22 14.12 2.99
CA VAL A 201 -7.69 14.21 2.91
C VAL A 201 -8.09 15.49 2.17
N ALA A 202 -9.15 15.42 1.37
CA ALA A 202 -9.75 16.57 0.72
C ALA A 202 -11.04 16.95 1.44
N LEU A 203 -11.09 18.13 2.07
CA LEU A 203 -12.20 18.57 2.91
C LEU A 203 -13.03 19.64 2.22
N LYS A 204 -14.34 19.59 2.45
CA LYS A 204 -15.29 20.60 2.00
C LYS A 204 -15.20 21.85 2.86
N ARG A 205 -15.69 22.97 2.33
CA ARG A 205 -15.76 24.23 3.08
C ARG A 205 -16.64 24.11 4.32
N GLU A 206 -17.75 23.41 4.19
CA GLU A 206 -18.74 23.22 5.26
C GLU A 206 -18.13 22.46 6.43
N THR A 207 -17.33 21.44 6.15
CA THR A 207 -16.63 20.62 7.15
C THR A 207 -15.54 21.40 7.86
N LEU A 208 -14.83 22.29 7.14
CA LEU A 208 -13.79 23.12 7.71
C LEU A 208 -14.32 24.32 8.51
N GLY A 209 -15.53 24.81 8.23
CA GLY A 209 -16.14 25.92 8.97
C GLY A 209 -15.21 27.13 9.09
N GLU A 210 -14.95 27.55 10.33
CA GLU A 210 -14.07 28.69 10.65
C GLU A 210 -12.61 28.48 10.25
N ASP A 211 -12.14 27.22 10.25
CA ASP A 211 -10.77 26.85 9.89
C ASP A 211 -10.55 26.86 8.36
N PHE A 212 -11.60 27.01 7.54
CA PHE A 212 -11.50 26.97 6.07
C PHE A 212 -10.45 27.94 5.51
N ALA A 213 -10.47 29.19 5.96
CA ALA A 213 -9.53 30.19 5.47
C ALA A 213 -8.08 29.86 5.84
N ALA A 214 -7.86 29.29 7.03
CA ALA A 214 -6.52 28.85 7.46
C ALA A 214 -6.05 27.64 6.66
N ALA A 215 -6.91 26.63 6.51
CA ALA A 215 -6.67 25.41 5.75
C ALA A 215 -6.33 25.71 4.27
N LEU A 216 -7.08 26.63 3.64
CA LEU A 216 -6.85 27.03 2.26
C LEU A 216 -5.49 27.74 2.11
N ARG A 217 -5.15 28.65 3.04
CA ARG A 217 -3.83 29.32 3.03
C ARG A 217 -2.68 28.33 3.16
N THR A 218 -2.77 27.37 4.09
CA THR A 218 -1.72 26.36 4.28
C THR A 218 -1.59 25.47 3.06
N MET A 219 -2.71 25.02 2.48
CA MET A 219 -2.73 24.20 1.26
C MET A 219 -2.05 24.91 0.08
N MET A 220 -2.35 26.20 -0.14
CA MET A 220 -1.77 26.95 -1.26
C MET A 220 -0.25 27.12 -1.14
N ARG A 221 0.25 27.28 0.09
CA ARG A 221 1.69 27.31 0.38
C ARG A 221 2.37 25.97 0.10
N THR A 222 1.73 24.84 0.40
CA THR A 222 2.32 23.50 0.26
C THR A 222 2.16 22.90 -1.15
N GLY A 223 1.22 23.42 -1.96
CA GLY A 223 0.96 22.98 -3.33
C GLY A 223 1.87 23.58 -4.41
N THR A 224 2.54 24.70 -4.13
CA THR A 224 3.31 25.47 -5.13
C THR A 224 4.83 25.31 -5.03
N SER A 225 5.37 24.92 -3.87
CA SER A 225 6.82 24.83 -3.67
C SER A 225 7.33 23.40 -3.52
N GLY A 226 8.45 23.12 -4.18
CA GLY A 226 9.40 22.09 -3.77
C GLY A 226 10.06 22.47 -2.44
N ALA A 227 9.28 22.78 -1.42
CA ALA A 227 9.77 23.15 -0.11
C ALA A 227 10.38 21.90 0.55
N ILE A 228 11.71 21.94 0.63
CA ILE A 228 12.54 21.19 1.56
C ILE A 228 12.09 21.64 2.97
N ASN A 229 11.86 20.68 3.87
CA ASN A 229 11.63 20.96 5.28
C ASN A 229 12.93 21.49 5.91
N PRO A 230 12.89 22.50 6.79
CA PRO A 230 13.89 22.59 7.86
C PRO A 230 13.76 21.40 8.83
#